data_AF-A0A849WND3-F1
#
_entry.id   AF-A0A849WND3-F1
#
_cell.length_a   1.000
_cell.length_b   1.000
_cell.length_c   1.000
_cell.angle_alpha   90.00
_cell.angle_beta   90.00
_cell.angle_gamma   90.00
#
_symmetry.space_group_name_H-M   'P 1'
#
loop_
_entity.id
_entity.type
_entity.pdbx_description
1 polymer ?
#
loop_
_entity_poly.entity_id
_entity_poly.type
_entity_poly.pdbx_seq_one_letter_code
_entity_poly.pdbx_strand_id
1 'polypeptide(L)'
;MSEAKGVQKHFEVLKTHNNARRGRLQTAHGVIQTPVFMAVGTKATVKAMTPEELVECGTQVVLGNTYHLHLRPGEKLIKKMGGLHQFMNWNKPILTDSGGFQVFSLSGLRTLTEEGVEFRSHLDGAKYFISPEKSMEIQMDLGSDIIMAFDECLQYPATDEQIQKSMDLTYRWLLRSKAAMTRKESLLFGIVQGGLDLKHRMKSLEQVTSVELPGYALGGFSVGEPIHLMHELLPHVAPLMPADKPRYLMGVGTPTDLLIAINSGVDMFDCVMPTRVARNGTLYTWQGKVSIKRNEYKEDPSPLDPECDCYTCRNYSRAYLRHLFLSGEILGSRLNSIHNIYFYMKLMERSRAAIENGTWDEFFLSCIQKFSKKD
;
A
#
# COMPACT_ATOMS: atom_id res chain seq x y z
N MET A 1 -36.24 10.62 -24.84
CA MET A 1 -34.84 10.51 -25.29
C MET A 1 -33.98 10.32 -24.06
N SER A 2 -33.60 9.07 -23.77
CA SER A 2 -32.76 8.73 -22.63
C SER A 2 -31.31 9.12 -22.94
N GLU A 3 -30.78 10.12 -22.25
CA GLU A 3 -29.35 10.42 -22.25
C GLU A 3 -28.60 9.16 -21.80
N ALA A 4 -27.74 8.66 -22.69
CA ALA A 4 -26.77 7.64 -22.35
C ALA A 4 -25.85 8.22 -21.26
N LYS A 5 -26.07 7.79 -20.01
CA LYS A 5 -25.17 8.07 -18.89
C LYS A 5 -23.79 7.53 -19.26
N GLY A 6 -22.88 8.43 -19.65
CA GLY A 6 -21.49 8.07 -19.90
C GLY A 6 -20.89 7.36 -18.68
N VAL A 7 -20.13 6.30 -18.92
CA VAL A 7 -19.39 5.59 -17.87
C VAL A 7 -18.54 6.60 -17.12
N GLN A 8 -18.82 6.80 -15.82
CA GLN A 8 -18.09 7.75 -14.99
C GLN A 8 -16.65 7.25 -14.84
N LYS A 9 -15.69 7.97 -15.43
CA LYS A 9 -14.26 7.65 -15.28
C LYS A 9 -13.83 7.94 -13.83
N HIS A 10 -13.47 6.90 -13.09
CA HIS A 10 -12.97 7.05 -11.72
C HIS A 10 -11.54 7.60 -11.66
N PHE A 11 -10.72 7.34 -12.67
CA PHE A 11 -9.33 7.76 -12.72
C PHE A 11 -9.05 8.64 -13.94
N GLU A 12 -8.24 9.67 -13.73
CA GLU A 12 -7.82 10.60 -14.76
C GLU A 12 -6.32 10.83 -14.65
N VAL A 13 -5.61 10.66 -15.76
CA VAL A 13 -4.20 11.04 -15.91
C VAL A 13 -4.16 12.50 -16.35
N LEU A 14 -3.57 13.36 -15.52
CA LEU A 14 -3.46 14.81 -15.73
C LEU A 14 -2.20 15.17 -16.51
N LYS A 15 -1.09 14.52 -16.18
CA LYS A 15 0.21 14.75 -16.82
C LYS A 15 1.04 13.46 -16.83
N THR A 16 1.86 13.32 -17.88
CA THR A 16 2.84 12.25 -17.98
C THR A 16 4.21 12.84 -18.24
N HIS A 17 5.25 12.23 -17.66
CA HIS A 17 6.65 12.48 -17.97
C HIS A 17 7.32 11.11 -18.17
N ASN A 18 7.67 10.77 -19.41
CA ASN A 18 8.02 9.39 -19.78
C ASN A 18 6.91 8.42 -19.31
N ASN A 19 7.27 7.41 -18.52
CA ASN A 19 6.30 6.47 -17.93
C ASN A 19 5.65 6.99 -16.64
N ALA A 20 6.22 8.00 -15.98
CA ALA A 20 5.69 8.52 -14.72
C ALA A 20 4.39 9.29 -14.96
N ARG A 21 3.40 9.09 -14.09
CA ARG A 21 2.04 9.62 -14.26
C ARG A 21 1.59 10.41 -13.04
N ARG A 22 1.04 11.59 -13.31
CA ARG A 22 0.31 12.42 -12.37
C ARG A 22 -1.18 12.23 -12.65
N GLY A 23 -1.94 11.78 -11.68
CA GLY A 23 -3.37 11.52 -11.87
C GLY A 23 -4.21 11.79 -10.64
N ARG A 24 -5.53 11.60 -10.76
CA ARG A 24 -6.47 11.66 -9.64
C ARG A 24 -7.47 10.52 -9.72
N LEU A 25 -7.72 9.88 -8.59
CA LEU A 25 -8.71 8.81 -8.42
C LEU A 25 -9.87 9.35 -7.56
N GLN A 26 -11.07 9.36 -8.12
CA GLN A 26 -12.31 9.71 -7.43
C GLN A 26 -12.85 8.49 -6.70
N THR A 27 -13.11 8.65 -5.40
CA THR A 27 -13.76 7.65 -4.55
C THR A 27 -15.00 8.24 -3.86
N ALA A 28 -15.75 7.44 -3.10
CA ALA A 28 -16.92 7.90 -2.38
C ALA A 28 -16.57 8.88 -1.26
N HIS A 29 -15.43 8.70 -0.58
CA HIS A 29 -15.00 9.56 0.54
C HIS A 29 -13.88 10.56 0.19
N GLY A 30 -13.65 10.83 -1.10
CA GLY A 30 -12.75 11.90 -1.54
C GLY A 30 -11.91 11.57 -2.76
N VAL A 31 -11.08 12.54 -3.15
CA VAL A 31 -10.14 12.41 -4.27
C VAL A 31 -8.76 12.04 -3.76
N ILE A 32 -8.13 11.07 -4.42
CA ILE A 32 -6.75 10.64 -4.16
C ILE A 32 -5.85 11.15 -5.29
N GLN A 33 -4.83 11.95 -4.97
CA GLN A 33 -3.83 12.42 -5.93
C GLN A 33 -2.72 11.39 -6.11
N THR A 34 -2.45 10.95 -7.35
CA THR A 34 -1.40 9.98 -7.67
C THR A 34 -0.17 10.65 -8.31
N PRO A 35 1.08 10.17 -8.04
CA PRO A 35 1.38 9.00 -7.19
C PRO A 35 1.04 9.20 -5.71
N VAL A 36 0.63 8.13 -5.02
CA VAL A 36 0.17 8.15 -3.62
C VAL A 36 0.77 7.00 -2.80
N PHE A 37 1.03 7.29 -1.53
CA PHE A 37 1.41 6.30 -0.53
C PHE A 37 0.28 6.15 0.49
N MET A 38 -0.11 4.90 0.77
CA MET A 38 -1.17 4.54 1.70
C MET A 38 -0.55 4.12 3.04
N ALA A 39 -0.89 4.85 4.10
CA ALA A 39 -0.49 4.47 5.45
C ALA A 39 -1.28 3.22 5.89
N VAL A 40 -0.58 2.19 6.39
CA VAL A 40 -1.20 0.89 6.71
C VAL A 40 -1.78 0.88 8.14
N GLY A 41 -3.11 0.76 8.20
CA GLY A 41 -3.91 0.57 9.40
C GLY A 41 -4.23 -0.89 9.68
N THR A 42 -3.34 -1.58 10.40
CA THR A 42 -3.44 -3.04 10.63
C THR A 42 -4.67 -3.47 11.44
N LYS A 43 -5.09 -2.68 12.43
CA LYS A 43 -6.19 -3.03 13.36
C LYS A 43 -7.10 -1.84 13.58
N ALA A 44 -7.62 -1.26 12.50
CA ALA A 44 -8.39 -0.01 12.50
C ALA A 44 -7.60 1.18 13.08
N THR A 45 -6.28 1.15 12.99
CA THR A 45 -5.39 2.24 13.41
C THR A 45 -4.05 2.13 12.71
N VAL A 46 -3.56 3.26 12.19
CA VAL A 46 -2.15 3.39 11.82
C VAL A 46 -1.35 3.50 13.11
N LYS A 47 -0.44 2.55 13.33
CA LYS A 47 0.23 2.39 14.63
C LYS A 47 0.91 3.69 15.07
N ALA A 48 0.61 4.10 16.31
CA ALA A 48 1.15 5.29 16.98
C ALA A 48 0.68 6.64 16.40
N MET A 49 -0.36 6.66 15.55
CA MET A 49 -0.89 7.87 14.92
C MET A 49 -2.40 8.00 15.16
N THR A 50 -2.86 9.21 15.45
CA THR A 50 -4.28 9.57 15.40
C THR A 50 -4.70 9.90 13.96
N PRO A 51 -5.99 9.79 13.60
CA PRO A 51 -6.50 10.24 12.31
C PRO A 51 -6.15 11.70 11.98
N GLU A 52 -6.21 12.59 12.98
CA GLU A 52 -5.92 14.01 12.83
C GLU A 52 -4.44 14.22 12.44
N GLU A 53 -3.51 13.54 13.13
CA GLU A 53 -2.09 13.57 12.80
C GLU A 53 -1.82 13.02 11.38
N LEU A 54 -2.57 12.00 10.93
CA LEU A 54 -2.46 11.49 9.56
C LEU A 54 -2.90 12.54 8.53
N VAL A 55 -4.00 13.25 8.80
CA VAL A 55 -4.48 14.34 7.94
C VAL A 55 -3.46 15.47 7.89
N GLU A 56 -2.91 15.89 9.03
CA GLU A 56 -1.85 16.90 9.09
C GLU A 56 -0.59 16.50 8.32
N CYS A 57 -0.27 15.19 8.32
CA CYS A 57 0.83 14.68 7.52
C CYS A 57 0.56 14.64 6.01
N GLY A 58 -0.67 14.93 5.56
CA GLY A 58 -1.05 14.87 4.15
C GLY A 58 -1.48 13.48 3.68
N THR A 59 -1.81 12.58 4.60
CA THR A 59 -2.36 11.25 4.25
C THR A 59 -3.71 11.43 3.57
N GLN A 60 -3.83 10.90 2.35
CA GLN A 60 -5.05 11.00 1.56
C GLN A 60 -5.90 9.74 1.61
N VAL A 61 -5.28 8.59 1.87
CA VAL A 61 -5.92 7.27 1.90
C VAL A 61 -5.14 6.37 2.85
N VAL A 62 -5.85 5.49 3.56
CA VAL A 62 -5.26 4.47 4.42
C VAL A 62 -5.59 3.07 3.89
N LEU A 63 -4.68 2.13 4.15
CA LEU A 63 -4.94 0.71 3.89
C LEU A 63 -5.44 0.04 5.16
N GLY A 64 -6.66 -0.51 5.15
CA GLY A 64 -7.20 -1.37 6.19
C GLY A 64 -6.86 -2.84 5.94
N ASN A 65 -6.42 -3.55 6.98
CA ASN A 65 -6.12 -4.96 6.86
C ASN A 65 -7.34 -5.84 7.16
N THR A 66 -7.90 -6.48 6.15
CA THR A 66 -9.12 -7.27 6.25
C THR A 66 -8.95 -8.48 7.16
N TYR A 67 -7.82 -9.19 7.05
CA TYR A 67 -7.55 -10.37 7.87
C TYR A 67 -7.63 -10.06 9.37
N HIS A 68 -6.94 -9.01 9.81
CA HIS A 68 -6.92 -8.66 11.23
C HIS A 68 -8.26 -8.13 11.73
N LEU A 69 -8.97 -7.33 10.92
CA LEU A 69 -10.27 -6.78 11.29
C LEU A 69 -11.35 -7.85 11.36
N HIS A 70 -11.31 -8.84 10.46
CA HIS A 70 -12.19 -10.01 10.48
C HIS A 70 -12.01 -10.84 11.76
N LEU A 71 -10.76 -11.08 12.17
CA LEU A 71 -10.48 -11.81 13.41
C LEU A 71 -10.87 -11.03 14.66
N ARG A 72 -10.53 -9.74 14.70
CA ARG A 72 -10.87 -8.87 15.83
C ARG A 72 -10.87 -7.40 15.41
N PRO A 73 -11.98 -6.67 15.60
CA PRO A 73 -13.15 -7.03 16.40
C PRO A 73 -14.25 -7.81 15.66
N GLY A 74 -14.05 -8.12 14.38
CA GLY A 74 -15.07 -8.70 13.49
C GLY A 74 -15.77 -7.61 12.67
N GLU A 75 -15.94 -7.87 11.39
CA GLU A 75 -16.56 -6.98 10.41
C GLU A 75 -18.00 -6.64 10.75
N LYS A 76 -18.74 -7.59 11.35
CA LYS A 76 -20.14 -7.39 11.73
C LYS A 76 -20.29 -6.36 12.84
N LEU A 77 -19.36 -6.32 13.80
CA LEU A 77 -19.34 -5.27 14.81
C LEU A 77 -19.01 -3.93 14.18
N ILE A 78 -17.98 -3.87 13.33
CA ILE A 78 -17.57 -2.64 12.64
C ILE A 78 -18.74 -2.07 11.83
N LYS A 79 -19.43 -2.91 11.05
CA LYS A 79 -20.64 -2.52 10.32
C LYS A 79 -21.72 -1.97 11.24
N LYS A 80 -21.99 -2.66 12.36
CA LYS A 80 -22.97 -2.21 13.37
C LYS A 80 -22.60 -0.84 13.98
N MET A 81 -21.31 -0.54 14.08
CA MET A 81 -20.78 0.75 14.58
C MET A 81 -20.70 1.84 13.50
N GLY A 82 -21.22 1.59 12.29
CA GLY A 82 -21.27 2.57 11.20
C GLY A 82 -20.20 2.41 10.12
N GLY A 83 -19.50 1.28 10.08
CA GLY A 83 -18.43 1.01 9.13
C GLY A 83 -17.06 1.45 9.63
N LEU A 84 -16.01 1.10 8.88
CA LEU A 84 -14.62 1.28 9.30
C LEU A 84 -14.25 2.75 9.46
N HIS A 85 -14.69 3.62 8.55
CA HIS A 85 -14.50 5.07 8.61
C HIS A 85 -14.94 5.64 9.96
N GLN A 86 -16.20 5.40 10.36
CA GLN A 86 -16.73 5.88 11.63
C GLN A 86 -16.04 5.20 12.83
N PHE A 87 -15.78 3.89 12.73
CA PHE A 87 -15.17 3.12 13.81
C PHE A 87 -13.76 3.60 14.17
N MET A 88 -12.97 4.05 13.19
CA MET A 88 -11.62 4.57 13.40
C MET A 88 -11.49 6.09 13.31
N ASN A 89 -12.61 6.82 13.21
CA ASN A 89 -12.67 8.26 13.00
C ASN A 89 -11.84 8.75 11.79
N TRP A 90 -11.91 8.03 10.67
CA TRP A 90 -11.24 8.40 9.42
C TRP A 90 -12.25 8.71 8.33
N ASN A 91 -12.39 9.99 7.99
CA ASN A 91 -13.43 10.48 7.06
C ASN A 91 -12.92 10.65 5.61
N LYS A 92 -11.83 9.96 5.26
CA LYS A 92 -11.16 10.00 3.96
C LYS A 92 -11.16 8.59 3.35
N PRO A 93 -10.71 8.39 2.11
CA PRO A 93 -10.75 7.09 1.46
C PRO A 93 -10.01 5.98 2.23
N ILE A 94 -10.56 4.76 2.16
CA ILE A 94 -9.96 3.53 2.67
C ILE A 94 -9.84 2.50 1.54
N LEU A 95 -8.65 1.93 1.38
CA LEU A 95 -8.45 0.70 0.62
C LEU A 95 -8.38 -0.48 1.59
N THR A 96 -9.09 -1.58 1.35
CA THR A 96 -8.88 -2.82 2.11
C THR A 96 -8.16 -3.87 1.27
N ASP A 97 -7.17 -4.54 1.86
CA ASP A 97 -6.58 -5.73 1.26
C ASP A 97 -7.58 -6.90 1.29
N SER A 98 -7.32 -7.95 0.51
CA SER A 98 -8.21 -9.10 0.42
C SER A 98 -8.09 -10.08 1.59
N GLY A 99 -6.99 -9.96 2.37
CA GLY A 99 -6.55 -10.92 3.38
C GLY A 99 -5.69 -12.07 2.84
N GLY A 100 -5.54 -12.22 1.52
CA GLY A 100 -4.80 -13.32 0.89
C GLY A 100 -3.34 -13.40 1.34
N PHE A 101 -2.64 -12.26 1.39
CA PHE A 101 -1.24 -12.18 1.84
C PHE A 101 -1.06 -12.57 3.32
N GLN A 102 -1.95 -12.17 4.22
CA GLN A 102 -1.80 -12.48 5.63
C GLN A 102 -2.06 -13.95 5.89
N VAL A 103 -3.08 -14.52 5.23
CA VAL A 103 -3.28 -15.98 5.25
C VAL A 103 -2.06 -16.69 4.66
N PHE A 104 -1.44 -16.13 3.60
CA PHE A 104 -0.17 -16.60 3.07
C PHE A 104 0.98 -16.58 4.12
N SER A 105 1.05 -15.54 4.95
CA SER A 105 2.16 -15.39 5.92
C SER A 105 2.11 -16.34 7.13
N LEU A 106 1.01 -17.08 7.35
CA LEU A 106 0.79 -17.98 8.49
C LEU A 106 1.30 -19.41 8.24
N SER A 107 2.49 -19.56 7.66
CA SER A 107 3.06 -20.86 7.25
C SER A 107 2.78 -22.01 8.24
N GLY A 108 2.14 -23.08 7.75
CA GLY A 108 1.81 -24.29 8.55
C GLY A 108 0.40 -24.32 9.18
N LEU A 109 -0.36 -23.21 9.14
CA LEU A 109 -1.70 -23.12 9.72
C LEU A 109 -2.82 -22.92 8.68
N ARG A 110 -2.57 -23.25 7.41
CA ARG A 110 -3.56 -23.07 6.32
C ARG A 110 -3.71 -24.28 5.40
N THR A 111 -4.89 -24.39 4.79
CA THR A 111 -5.20 -25.31 3.70
C THR A 111 -5.84 -24.52 2.56
N LEU A 112 -5.17 -24.49 1.41
CA LEU A 112 -5.63 -23.83 0.20
C LEU A 112 -6.40 -24.82 -0.69
N THR A 113 -7.56 -24.41 -1.18
CA THR A 113 -8.40 -25.17 -2.11
C THR A 113 -8.95 -24.24 -3.19
N GLU A 114 -9.60 -24.78 -4.23
CA GLU A 114 -10.30 -23.97 -5.23
C GLU A 114 -11.40 -23.07 -4.60
N GLU A 115 -12.05 -23.53 -3.53
CA GLU A 115 -13.13 -22.77 -2.90
C GLU A 115 -12.64 -21.56 -2.09
N GLY A 116 -11.42 -21.63 -1.54
CA GLY A 116 -10.86 -20.63 -0.67
C GLY A 116 -9.77 -21.19 0.24
N VAL A 117 -9.55 -20.51 1.37
CA VAL A 117 -8.51 -20.87 2.33
C VAL A 117 -9.08 -21.10 3.72
N GLU A 118 -8.88 -22.30 4.26
CA GLU A 118 -9.05 -22.58 5.69
C GLU A 118 -7.76 -22.21 6.42
N PHE A 119 -7.87 -21.54 7.58
CA PHE A 119 -6.72 -21.27 8.44
C PHE A 119 -7.11 -21.21 9.92
N ARG A 120 -6.10 -21.29 10.79
CA ARG A 120 -6.27 -21.05 12.24
C ARG A 120 -5.85 -19.65 12.64
N SER A 121 -6.67 -19.01 13.45
CA SER A 121 -6.39 -17.71 14.05
C SER A 121 -5.16 -17.78 14.96
N HIS A 122 -4.25 -16.82 14.80
CA HIS A 122 -3.07 -16.66 15.67
C HIS A 122 -3.42 -16.07 17.05
N LEU A 123 -4.68 -15.65 17.27
CA LEU A 123 -5.13 -15.04 18.52
C LEU A 123 -5.64 -16.08 19.52
N ASP A 124 -6.37 -17.08 19.04
CA ASP A 124 -7.14 -18.03 19.85
C ASP A 124 -7.16 -19.46 19.29
N GLY A 125 -6.56 -19.70 18.13
CA GLY A 125 -6.50 -21.02 17.49
C GLY A 125 -7.80 -21.46 16.80
N ALA A 126 -8.84 -20.60 16.79
CA ALA A 126 -10.11 -20.89 16.14
C ALA A 126 -9.93 -21.04 14.62
N LYS A 127 -10.73 -21.92 14.01
CA LYS A 127 -10.70 -22.16 12.56
C LYS A 127 -11.57 -21.14 11.83
N TYR A 128 -11.04 -20.61 10.74
CA TYR A 128 -11.70 -19.67 9.84
C TYR A 128 -11.58 -20.16 8.41
N PHE A 129 -12.54 -19.77 7.57
CA PHE A 129 -12.52 -20.01 6.13
C PHE A 129 -12.81 -18.70 5.40
N ILE A 130 -11.95 -18.35 4.43
CA ILE A 130 -12.15 -17.19 3.56
C ILE A 130 -12.16 -17.66 2.11
N SER A 131 -13.30 -17.46 1.44
CA SER A 131 -13.47 -17.56 -0.01
C SER A 131 -13.42 -16.17 -0.66
N PRO A 132 -13.33 -16.08 -2.00
CA PRO A 132 -13.58 -14.84 -2.74
C PRO A 132 -14.85 -14.10 -2.31
N GLU A 133 -15.98 -14.81 -2.20
CA GLU A 133 -17.27 -14.24 -1.81
C GLU A 133 -17.23 -13.71 -0.37
N LYS A 134 -16.63 -14.47 0.55
CA LYS A 134 -16.50 -14.06 1.95
C LYS A 134 -15.57 -12.84 2.08
N SER A 135 -14.48 -12.78 1.33
CA SER A 135 -13.58 -11.61 1.31
C SER A 135 -14.33 -10.36 0.83
N MET A 136 -15.15 -10.47 -0.24
CA MET A 136 -15.98 -9.36 -0.71
C MET A 136 -17.02 -8.93 0.33
N GLU A 137 -17.71 -9.89 0.96
CA GLU A 137 -18.67 -9.62 2.04
C GLU A 137 -18.01 -8.84 3.18
N ILE A 138 -16.84 -9.29 3.64
CA ILE A 138 -16.11 -8.63 4.73
C ILE A 138 -15.76 -7.20 4.34
N GLN A 139 -15.14 -6.99 3.18
CA GLN A 139 -14.70 -5.67 2.76
C GLN A 139 -15.87 -4.70 2.52
N MET A 140 -17.01 -5.19 2.02
CA MET A 140 -18.24 -4.39 1.89
C MET A 140 -18.85 -4.06 3.25
N ASP A 141 -18.80 -4.96 4.22
CA ASP A 141 -19.24 -4.72 5.60
C ASP A 141 -18.35 -3.72 6.33
N LEU A 142 -17.04 -3.71 6.03
CA LEU A 142 -16.12 -2.67 6.49
C LEU A 142 -16.42 -1.30 5.83
N GLY A 143 -17.06 -1.28 4.67
CA GLY A 143 -17.46 -0.04 3.99
C GLY A 143 -16.34 0.63 3.18
N SER A 144 -15.32 -0.12 2.76
CA SER A 144 -14.14 0.42 2.07
C SER A 144 -14.45 1.07 0.72
N ASP A 145 -13.70 2.11 0.36
CA ASP A 145 -13.79 2.80 -0.93
C ASP A 145 -13.16 2.00 -2.06
N ILE A 146 -12.04 1.32 -1.79
CA ILE A 146 -11.34 0.45 -2.73
C ILE A 146 -11.22 -0.92 -2.08
N ILE A 147 -11.60 -1.96 -2.82
CA ILE A 147 -11.63 -3.35 -2.37
C ILE A 147 -10.73 -4.15 -3.30
N MET A 148 -9.82 -4.92 -2.72
CA MET A 148 -8.95 -5.81 -3.47
C MET A 148 -9.63 -7.16 -3.69
N ALA A 149 -9.65 -7.65 -4.93
CA ALA A 149 -10.10 -9.01 -5.24
C ALA A 149 -9.30 -10.04 -4.43
N PHE A 150 -9.93 -11.16 -4.09
CA PHE A 150 -9.23 -12.24 -3.39
C PHE A 150 -8.28 -12.96 -4.34
N ASP A 151 -7.05 -13.17 -3.91
CA ASP A 151 -5.96 -13.72 -4.70
C ASP A 151 -5.13 -14.72 -3.90
N GLU A 152 -4.32 -15.50 -4.61
CA GLU A 152 -3.29 -16.32 -4.01
C GLU A 152 -1.94 -15.62 -4.16
N CYS A 153 -1.31 -15.29 -3.02
CA CYS A 153 0.07 -14.85 -3.01
C CYS A 153 1.00 -16.06 -2.95
N LEU A 154 1.87 -16.20 -3.96
CA LEU A 154 2.83 -17.29 -4.05
C LEU A 154 4.18 -16.92 -3.42
N GLN A 155 4.83 -17.87 -2.75
CA GLN A 155 6.15 -17.66 -2.14
C GLN A 155 7.25 -17.61 -3.21
N TYR A 156 8.29 -16.81 -2.97
CA TYR A 156 9.54 -16.89 -3.72
C TYR A 156 10.58 -17.77 -2.99
N PRO A 157 11.33 -18.64 -3.71
CA PRO A 157 11.20 -18.97 -5.13
C PRO A 157 10.04 -19.93 -5.41
N ALA A 158 9.56 -19.94 -6.66
CA ALA A 158 8.54 -20.87 -7.15
C ALA A 158 8.89 -21.36 -8.56
N THR A 159 8.42 -22.55 -8.92
CA THR A 159 8.56 -23.11 -10.27
C THR A 159 7.53 -22.52 -11.23
N ASP A 160 7.80 -22.58 -12.54
CA ASP A 160 6.85 -22.17 -13.59
C ASP A 160 5.47 -22.81 -13.42
N GLU A 161 5.43 -24.11 -13.08
CA GLU A 161 4.17 -24.81 -12.85
C GLU A 161 3.40 -24.25 -11.65
N GLN A 162 4.11 -23.92 -10.56
CA GLN A 162 3.49 -23.31 -9.36
C GLN A 162 2.97 -21.90 -9.67
N ILE A 163 3.74 -21.09 -10.40
CA ILE A 163 3.34 -19.75 -10.83
C ILE A 163 2.09 -19.83 -11.70
N GLN A 164 2.09 -20.72 -12.69
CA GLN A 164 0.95 -20.90 -13.60
C GLN A 164 -0.32 -21.32 -12.85
N LYS A 165 -0.22 -22.31 -11.95
CA LYS A 165 -1.36 -22.76 -11.13
C LYS A 165 -1.93 -21.62 -10.28
N SER A 166 -1.06 -20.85 -9.65
CA SER A 166 -1.47 -19.74 -8.77
C SER A 166 -2.12 -18.59 -9.54
N MET A 167 -1.59 -18.25 -10.71
CA MET A 167 -2.21 -17.27 -11.61
C MET A 167 -3.61 -17.69 -12.06
N ASP A 168 -3.76 -18.94 -12.49
CA ASP A 168 -5.06 -19.42 -12.97
C ASP A 168 -6.10 -19.48 -11.84
N LEU A 169 -5.68 -19.85 -10.62
CA LEU A 169 -6.54 -19.78 -9.43
C LEU A 169 -6.94 -18.33 -9.11
N THR A 170 -5.97 -17.42 -9.09
CA THR A 170 -6.20 -15.98 -8.87
C THR A 170 -7.18 -15.41 -9.89
N TYR A 171 -7.09 -15.81 -11.16
CA TYR A 171 -8.05 -15.38 -12.19
C TYR A 171 -9.47 -15.92 -11.93
N ARG A 172 -9.62 -17.20 -11.58
CA ARG A 172 -10.95 -17.76 -11.22
C ARG A 172 -11.53 -17.08 -9.98
N TRP A 173 -10.70 -16.78 -8.99
CA TRP A 173 -11.10 -16.03 -7.80
C TRP A 173 -11.44 -14.57 -8.08
N LEU A 174 -10.81 -13.94 -9.07
CA LEU A 174 -11.19 -12.61 -9.54
C LEU A 174 -12.61 -12.60 -10.11
N LEU A 175 -12.95 -13.59 -10.96
CA LEU A 175 -14.30 -13.71 -11.54
C LEU A 175 -15.36 -13.87 -10.44
N ARG A 176 -15.08 -14.71 -9.44
CA ARG A 176 -15.93 -14.91 -8.27
C ARG A 176 -16.05 -13.65 -7.41
N SER A 177 -14.94 -12.96 -7.16
CA SER A 177 -14.92 -11.67 -6.43
C SER A 177 -15.78 -10.63 -7.13
N LYS A 178 -15.64 -10.49 -8.46
CA LYS A 178 -16.45 -9.56 -9.26
C LYS A 178 -17.94 -9.92 -9.20
N ALA A 179 -18.30 -11.20 -9.27
CA ALA A 179 -19.69 -11.65 -9.18
C ALA A 179 -20.31 -11.41 -7.79
N ALA A 180 -19.53 -11.52 -6.72
CA ALA A 180 -19.97 -11.28 -5.34
C ALA A 180 -20.08 -9.79 -4.97
N MET A 181 -19.52 -8.90 -5.81
CA MET A 181 -19.48 -7.48 -5.55
C MET A 181 -20.87 -6.84 -5.73
N THR A 182 -21.42 -6.26 -4.66
CA THR A 182 -22.78 -5.65 -4.69
C THR A 182 -22.82 -4.17 -4.31
N ARG A 183 -21.78 -3.67 -3.61
CA ARG A 183 -21.68 -2.28 -3.17
C ARG A 183 -21.19 -1.37 -4.31
N LYS A 184 -22.04 -0.47 -4.81
CA LYS A 184 -21.74 0.37 -5.99
C LYS A 184 -20.76 1.51 -5.70
N GLU A 185 -20.64 1.89 -4.44
CA GLU A 185 -19.79 2.98 -3.98
C GLU A 185 -18.32 2.54 -3.79
N SER A 186 -18.05 1.23 -3.87
CA SER A 186 -16.71 0.66 -3.77
C SER A 186 -16.13 0.36 -5.16
N LEU A 187 -14.83 0.57 -5.32
CA LEU A 187 -14.07 0.22 -6.51
C LEU A 187 -13.37 -1.12 -6.30
N LEU A 188 -13.61 -2.11 -7.18
CA LEU A 188 -12.93 -3.41 -7.13
C LEU A 188 -11.63 -3.37 -7.95
N PHE A 189 -10.50 -3.68 -7.34
CA PHE A 189 -9.22 -3.80 -8.05
C PHE A 189 -8.84 -5.27 -8.24
N GLY A 190 -8.42 -5.62 -9.46
CA GLY A 190 -7.86 -6.94 -9.78
C GLY A 190 -6.36 -7.01 -9.47
N ILE A 191 -5.84 -8.20 -9.20
CA ILE A 191 -4.43 -8.41 -8.83
C ILE A 191 -3.74 -9.26 -9.89
N VAL A 192 -2.74 -8.68 -10.55
CA VAL A 192 -1.85 -9.36 -11.49
C VAL A 192 -0.75 -10.06 -10.69
N GLN A 193 -0.70 -11.38 -10.81
CA GLN A 193 0.34 -12.25 -10.25
C GLN A 193 1.36 -12.62 -11.33
N GLY A 194 2.23 -13.61 -11.08
CA GLY A 194 3.20 -14.09 -12.08
C GLY A 194 4.65 -14.15 -11.60
N GLY A 195 4.90 -13.95 -10.30
CA GLY A 195 6.25 -14.04 -9.73
C GLY A 195 7.24 -13.04 -10.36
N LEU A 196 8.51 -13.44 -10.46
CA LEU A 196 9.58 -12.66 -11.09
C LEU A 196 9.87 -13.13 -12.53
N ASP A 197 8.83 -13.48 -13.28
CA ASP A 197 8.97 -13.89 -14.68
C ASP A 197 8.07 -13.05 -15.60
N LEU A 198 8.67 -12.47 -16.64
CA LEU A 198 7.97 -11.57 -17.56
C LEU A 198 6.86 -12.29 -18.33
N LYS A 199 7.09 -13.53 -18.78
CA LYS A 199 6.10 -14.28 -19.57
C LYS A 199 4.85 -14.57 -18.73
N HIS A 200 5.02 -15.01 -17.49
CA HIS A 200 3.92 -15.23 -16.56
C HIS A 200 3.20 -13.91 -16.21
N ARG A 201 3.93 -12.82 -15.98
CA ARG A 201 3.33 -11.49 -15.76
C ARG A 201 2.47 -11.04 -16.93
N MET A 202 2.93 -11.23 -18.16
CA MET A 202 2.16 -10.87 -19.37
C MET A 202 0.88 -11.69 -19.48
N LYS A 203 0.95 -13.00 -19.27
CA LYS A 203 -0.24 -13.86 -19.29
C LYS A 203 -1.23 -13.50 -18.18
N SER A 204 -0.75 -13.21 -16.95
CA SER A 204 -1.62 -12.77 -15.86
C SER A 204 -2.25 -11.42 -16.15
N LEU A 205 -1.50 -10.49 -16.76
CA LEU A 205 -2.00 -9.19 -17.16
C LEU A 205 -3.14 -9.33 -18.18
N GLU A 206 -2.97 -10.17 -19.21
CA GLU A 206 -4.03 -10.46 -20.18
C GLU A 206 -5.28 -11.04 -19.52
N GLN A 207 -5.12 -12.04 -18.64
CA GLN A 207 -6.24 -12.65 -17.90
C GLN A 207 -6.98 -11.61 -17.06
N VAL A 208 -6.28 -10.89 -16.19
CA VAL A 208 -6.89 -9.97 -15.22
C VAL A 208 -7.53 -8.76 -15.92
N THR A 209 -6.91 -8.24 -16.98
CA THR A 209 -7.43 -7.07 -17.72
C THR A 209 -8.52 -7.41 -18.73
N SER A 210 -8.73 -8.69 -19.04
CA SER A 210 -9.94 -9.14 -19.77
C SER A 210 -11.23 -8.87 -18.97
N VAL A 211 -11.10 -8.69 -17.65
CA VAL A 211 -12.18 -8.31 -16.76
C VAL A 211 -12.15 -6.80 -16.56
N GLU A 212 -13.12 -6.08 -17.12
CA GLU A 212 -13.18 -4.61 -16.94
C GLU A 212 -13.37 -4.25 -15.47
N LEU A 213 -12.39 -3.52 -14.90
CA LEU A 213 -12.34 -3.09 -13.51
C LEU A 213 -11.86 -1.62 -13.40
N PRO A 214 -12.23 -0.91 -12.32
CA PRO A 214 -11.79 0.46 -12.08
C PRO A 214 -10.30 0.63 -11.78
N GLY A 215 -9.55 -0.45 -11.49
CA GLY A 215 -8.12 -0.40 -11.25
C GLY A 215 -7.46 -1.78 -11.16
N TYR A 216 -6.13 -1.80 -11.23
CA TYR A 216 -5.35 -3.03 -11.23
C TYR A 216 -4.11 -2.90 -10.35
N ALA A 217 -3.76 -3.98 -9.67
CA ALA A 217 -2.60 -4.08 -8.82
C ALA A 217 -1.58 -5.10 -9.34
N LEU A 218 -0.33 -4.90 -8.95
CA LEU A 218 0.77 -5.83 -9.09
C LEU A 218 1.02 -6.48 -7.72
N GLY A 219 0.65 -7.75 -7.60
CA GLY A 219 0.85 -8.57 -6.41
C GLY A 219 2.08 -9.48 -6.53
N GLY A 220 2.44 -10.15 -5.43
CA GLY A 220 3.52 -11.14 -5.44
C GLY A 220 4.94 -10.56 -5.60
N PHE A 221 5.12 -9.30 -5.21
CA PHE A 221 6.41 -8.65 -5.02
C PHE A 221 6.68 -8.43 -3.53
N SER A 222 7.95 -8.28 -3.15
CA SER A 222 8.44 -8.18 -1.77
C SER A 222 8.03 -9.36 -0.88
N VAL A 223 8.08 -10.58 -1.43
CA VAL A 223 7.71 -11.84 -0.75
C VAL A 223 8.92 -12.69 -0.38
N GLY A 224 10.14 -12.17 -0.57
CA GLY A 224 11.41 -12.80 -0.18
C GLY A 224 12.49 -12.74 -1.25
N GLU A 225 12.18 -12.19 -2.41
CA GLU A 225 13.13 -12.03 -3.51
C GLU A 225 14.19 -10.94 -3.24
N PRO A 226 15.35 -11.03 -3.94
CA PRO A 226 16.25 -9.90 -4.06
C PRO A 226 15.55 -8.70 -4.73
N ILE A 227 15.62 -7.53 -4.08
CA ILE A 227 14.88 -6.33 -4.51
C ILE A 227 15.22 -5.86 -5.93
N HIS A 228 16.45 -6.07 -6.41
CA HIS A 228 16.87 -5.67 -7.76
C HIS A 228 16.09 -6.40 -8.86
N LEU A 229 15.66 -7.65 -8.63
CA LEU A 229 14.86 -8.39 -9.61
C LEU A 229 13.47 -7.75 -9.81
N MET A 230 12.88 -7.22 -8.75
CA MET A 230 11.66 -6.41 -8.86
C MET A 230 11.95 -5.12 -9.64
N HIS A 231 13.04 -4.41 -9.35
CA HIS A 231 13.42 -3.17 -10.06
C HIS A 231 13.64 -3.39 -11.55
N GLU A 232 14.23 -4.52 -11.95
CA GLU A 232 14.45 -4.88 -13.35
C GLU A 232 13.14 -5.24 -14.06
N LEU A 233 12.23 -5.94 -13.40
CA LEU A 233 10.99 -6.41 -14.01
C LEU A 233 9.91 -5.32 -14.16
N LEU A 234 9.80 -4.42 -13.18
CA LEU A 234 8.75 -3.39 -13.14
C LEU A 234 8.67 -2.53 -14.42
N PRO A 235 9.77 -2.01 -14.98
CA PRO A 235 9.76 -1.24 -16.23
C PRO A 235 9.18 -1.98 -17.45
N HIS A 236 9.22 -3.32 -17.44
CA HIS A 236 8.69 -4.14 -18.53
C HIS A 236 7.20 -4.47 -18.36
N VAL A 237 6.67 -4.42 -17.15
CA VAL A 237 5.28 -4.81 -16.85
C VAL A 237 4.37 -3.60 -16.64
N ALA A 238 4.77 -2.65 -15.80
CA ALA A 238 3.90 -1.55 -15.38
C ALA A 238 3.41 -0.68 -16.56
N PRO A 239 4.24 -0.32 -17.57
CA PRO A 239 3.77 0.46 -18.71
C PRO A 239 2.68 -0.22 -19.55
N LEU A 240 2.63 -1.55 -19.56
CA LEU A 240 1.69 -2.36 -20.35
C LEU A 240 0.32 -2.50 -19.68
N MET A 241 0.19 -2.15 -18.40
CA MET A 241 -1.11 -2.10 -17.73
C MET A 241 -2.00 -1.00 -18.33
N PRO A 242 -3.34 -1.14 -18.30
CA PRO A 242 -4.26 -0.16 -18.88
C PRO A 242 -3.96 1.29 -18.46
N ALA A 243 -3.75 2.16 -19.45
CA ALA A 243 -3.24 3.51 -19.22
C ALA A 243 -4.25 4.44 -18.52
N ASP A 244 -5.55 4.19 -18.71
CA ASP A 244 -6.67 4.94 -18.14
C ASP A 244 -7.10 4.41 -16.76
N LYS A 245 -6.35 3.47 -16.18
CA LYS A 245 -6.61 2.87 -14.87
C LYS A 245 -5.44 3.11 -13.91
N PRO A 246 -5.71 3.22 -12.60
CA PRO A 246 -4.68 3.32 -11.59
C PRO A 246 -3.90 2.00 -11.52
N ARG A 247 -2.58 2.11 -11.33
CA ARG A 247 -1.66 0.97 -11.17
C ARG A 247 -1.13 0.94 -9.74
N TYR A 248 -1.45 -0.11 -9.00
CA TYR A 248 -1.10 -0.24 -7.59
C TYR A 248 -0.01 -1.30 -7.39
N LEU A 249 1.16 -0.94 -6.85
CA LEU A 249 2.18 -1.91 -6.43
C LEU A 249 2.03 -2.23 -4.95
N MET A 250 1.71 -3.49 -4.64
CA MET A 250 1.34 -3.92 -3.29
C MET A 250 2.58 -4.21 -2.42
N GLY A 251 2.60 -3.70 -1.19
CA GLY A 251 3.54 -4.10 -0.14
C GLY A 251 4.98 -3.59 -0.27
N VAL A 252 5.30 -2.82 -1.31
CA VAL A 252 6.63 -2.25 -1.56
C VAL A 252 6.73 -0.86 -0.96
N GLY A 253 7.90 -0.48 -0.41
CA GLY A 253 7.95 0.89 0.09
C GLY A 253 9.21 1.51 0.61
N THR A 254 10.44 1.13 0.25
CA THR A 254 11.56 2.08 0.50
C THR A 254 11.43 3.31 -0.38
N PRO A 255 11.94 4.49 0.02
CA PRO A 255 11.88 5.67 -0.82
C PRO A 255 12.46 5.44 -2.23
N THR A 256 13.54 4.66 -2.31
CA THR A 256 14.16 4.22 -3.57
C THR A 256 13.21 3.36 -4.40
N ASP A 257 12.57 2.35 -3.80
CA ASP A 257 11.61 1.49 -4.51
C ASP A 257 10.43 2.29 -5.07
N LEU A 258 9.88 3.20 -4.27
CA LEU A 258 8.78 4.06 -4.67
C LEU A 258 9.15 4.90 -5.89
N LEU A 259 10.34 5.51 -5.88
CA LEU A 259 10.82 6.32 -7.00
C LEU A 259 11.01 5.49 -8.27
N ILE A 260 11.62 4.30 -8.17
CA ILE A 260 11.82 3.40 -9.32
C ILE A 260 10.47 2.95 -9.89
N ALA A 261 9.52 2.62 -9.02
CA ALA A 261 8.20 2.19 -9.44
C ALA A 261 7.37 3.34 -10.06
N ILE A 262 7.45 4.57 -9.52
CA ILE A 262 6.87 5.76 -10.15
C ILE A 262 7.49 5.99 -11.53
N ASN A 263 8.82 5.88 -11.63
CA ASN A 263 9.53 5.99 -12.91
C ASN A 263 9.13 4.91 -13.92
N SER A 264 8.63 3.77 -13.44
CA SER A 264 8.07 2.68 -14.25
C SER A 264 6.57 2.86 -14.56
N GLY A 265 5.92 3.87 -13.96
CA GLY A 265 4.53 4.24 -14.20
C GLY A 265 3.51 3.72 -13.19
N VAL A 266 3.93 3.30 -12.00
CA VAL A 266 3.03 2.93 -10.89
C VAL A 266 2.47 4.18 -10.18
N ASP A 267 1.20 4.13 -9.78
CA ASP A 267 0.48 5.26 -9.16
C ASP A 267 0.27 5.13 -7.65
N MET A 268 0.13 3.92 -7.14
CA MET A 268 -0.30 3.68 -5.76
C MET A 268 0.65 2.71 -5.08
N PHE A 269 0.86 2.93 -3.79
CA PHE A 269 1.77 2.15 -2.96
C PHE A 269 1.23 2.01 -1.55
N ASP A 270 1.60 0.94 -0.86
CA ASP A 270 1.42 0.79 0.58
C ASP A 270 2.64 0.09 1.17
N CYS A 271 2.98 0.43 2.40
CA CYS A 271 3.92 -0.36 3.16
C CYS A 271 3.77 -0.09 4.65
N VAL A 272 3.94 -1.11 5.48
CA VAL A 272 4.03 -0.94 6.94
C VAL A 272 5.32 -0.25 7.38
N MET A 273 6.32 -0.20 6.49
CA MET A 273 7.69 0.16 6.81
C MET A 273 7.82 1.54 7.48
N PRO A 274 7.20 2.64 7.01
CA PRO A 274 7.40 3.97 7.59
C PRO A 274 7.14 3.99 9.09
N THR A 275 6.04 3.37 9.55
CA THR A 275 5.74 3.29 10.99
C THR A 275 6.54 2.19 11.68
N ARG A 276 6.74 1.02 11.05
CA ARG A 276 7.46 -0.10 11.67
C ARG A 276 8.91 0.23 11.97
N VAL A 277 9.62 0.81 11.01
CA VAL A 277 11.04 1.12 11.17
C VAL A 277 11.26 2.38 12.01
N ALA A 278 10.33 3.34 11.98
CA ALA A 278 10.29 4.49 12.90
C ALA A 278 10.31 4.04 14.37
N ARG A 279 9.43 3.10 14.74
CA ARG A 279 9.37 2.54 16.10
C ARG A 279 10.63 1.73 16.47
N ASN A 280 11.39 1.28 15.47
CA ASN A 280 12.68 0.61 15.65
C ASN A 280 13.88 1.57 15.51
N GLY A 281 13.63 2.88 15.41
CA GLY A 281 14.65 3.93 15.44
C GLY A 281 15.27 4.28 14.08
N THR A 282 14.73 3.77 12.98
CA THR A 282 15.14 4.15 11.62
C THR A 282 14.22 5.21 11.05
N LEU A 283 14.79 6.31 10.59
CA LEU A 283 14.09 7.50 10.14
C LEU A 283 14.57 7.88 8.73
N TYR A 284 13.64 8.27 7.86
CA TYR A 284 13.97 8.71 6.50
C TYR A 284 14.08 10.23 6.46
N THR A 285 15.15 10.73 5.85
CA THR A 285 15.40 12.17 5.70
C THR A 285 15.74 12.47 4.24
N TRP A 286 15.68 13.74 3.83
CA TRP A 286 16.13 14.18 2.52
C TRP A 286 17.63 14.01 2.27
N GLN A 287 18.38 13.65 3.32
CA GLN A 287 19.81 13.32 3.27
C GLN A 287 20.09 11.81 3.41
N GLY A 288 19.03 10.99 3.35
CA GLY A 288 19.10 9.54 3.45
C GLY A 288 18.61 8.99 4.79
N LYS A 289 18.88 7.71 5.01
CA LYS A 289 18.41 6.95 6.17
C LYS A 289 19.23 7.28 7.42
N VAL A 290 18.55 7.59 8.51
CA VAL A 290 19.11 7.87 9.83
C VAL A 290 18.71 6.79 10.82
N SER A 291 19.63 6.41 11.71
CA SER A 291 19.35 5.54 12.84
C SER A 291 19.48 6.36 14.13
N ILE A 292 18.37 6.75 14.75
CA ILE A 292 18.36 7.74 15.84
C ILE A 292 19.13 7.29 17.10
N LYS A 293 19.35 5.98 17.26
CA LYS A 293 20.16 5.38 18.33
C LYS A 293 21.66 5.67 18.26
N ARG A 294 22.18 6.18 17.12
CA ARG A 294 23.62 6.41 16.93
C ARG A 294 24.17 7.38 17.97
N ASN A 295 25.42 7.18 18.39
CA ASN A 295 26.04 7.98 19.45
C ASN A 295 26.27 9.45 19.03
N GLU A 296 26.47 9.70 17.73
CA GLU A 296 26.63 11.04 17.17
C GLU A 296 25.46 11.99 17.50
N TYR A 297 24.25 11.45 17.73
CA TYR A 297 23.07 12.24 18.06
C TYR A 297 22.87 12.48 19.55
N LYS A 298 23.79 12.05 20.43
CA LYS A 298 23.62 12.14 21.89
C LYS A 298 23.40 13.58 22.38
N GLU A 299 24.12 14.53 21.77
CA GLU A 299 24.14 15.94 22.18
C GLU A 299 23.77 16.86 21.00
N ASP A 300 23.24 16.32 19.91
CA ASP A 300 22.86 17.09 18.70
C ASP A 300 21.55 17.86 18.96
N PRO A 301 21.59 19.21 19.08
CA PRO A 301 20.40 20.02 19.32
C PRO A 301 19.58 20.27 18.04
N SER A 302 20.12 19.87 16.88
CA SER A 302 19.50 20.11 15.57
C SER A 302 18.24 19.27 15.39
N PRO A 303 17.31 19.71 14.52
CA PRO A 303 16.17 18.88 14.12
C PRO A 303 16.62 17.61 13.42
N LEU A 304 15.74 16.61 13.36
CA LEU A 304 16.02 15.33 12.69
C LEU A 304 16.39 15.51 11.21
N ASP A 305 15.61 16.31 10.49
CA ASP A 305 15.85 16.66 9.09
C ASP A 305 15.61 18.16 8.91
N PRO A 306 16.62 18.95 8.51
CA PRO A 306 16.48 20.40 8.32
C PRO A 306 15.59 20.77 7.13
N GLU A 307 15.30 19.85 6.21
CA GLU A 307 14.38 20.06 5.08
C GLU A 307 12.93 19.64 5.39
N CYS A 308 12.65 19.22 6.64
CA CYS A 308 11.36 18.71 7.07
C CYS A 308 10.67 19.68 8.05
N ASP A 309 9.42 20.00 7.77
CA ASP A 309 8.57 20.90 8.54
C ASP A 309 7.47 20.17 9.34
N CYS A 310 7.62 18.84 9.52
CA CYS A 310 6.69 18.05 10.33
C CYS A 310 6.71 18.47 11.80
N TYR A 311 5.67 18.09 12.56
CA TYR A 311 5.59 18.37 14.00
C TYR A 311 6.87 17.97 14.75
N THR A 312 7.41 16.78 14.47
CA THR A 312 8.64 16.30 15.12
C THR A 312 9.85 17.20 14.84
N CYS A 313 10.11 17.55 13.57
CA CYS A 313 11.29 18.34 13.19
C CYS A 313 11.20 19.80 13.66
N ARG A 314 9.99 20.37 13.78
CA ARG A 314 9.83 21.75 14.27
C ARG A 314 10.02 21.92 15.77
N ASN A 315 9.84 20.84 16.55
CA ASN A 315 9.69 20.95 18.00
C ASN A 315 10.76 20.18 18.80
N TYR A 316 11.45 19.20 18.20
CA TYR A 316 12.33 18.31 18.94
C TYR A 316 13.70 18.14 18.27
N SER A 317 14.73 18.05 19.10
CA SER A 317 16.10 17.79 18.67
C SER A 317 16.37 16.29 18.49
N ARG A 318 17.41 15.97 17.71
CA ARG A 318 17.92 14.59 17.60
C ARG A 318 18.36 14.01 18.95
N ALA A 319 18.96 14.82 19.82
CA ALA A 319 19.31 14.43 21.19
C ALA A 319 18.10 13.94 21.99
N TYR A 320 16.99 14.68 21.94
CA TYR A 320 15.77 14.30 22.64
C TYR A 320 15.12 13.04 22.05
N LEU A 321 15.02 12.97 20.70
CA LEU A 321 14.48 11.78 20.03
C LEU A 321 15.29 10.52 20.34
N ARG A 322 16.63 10.63 20.39
CA ARG A 322 17.52 9.54 20.78
C ARG A 322 17.28 9.12 22.24
N HIS A 323 17.18 10.09 23.15
CA HIS A 323 16.89 9.82 24.55
C HIS A 323 15.58 9.02 24.71
N LEU A 324 14.48 9.50 24.13
CA LEU A 324 13.19 8.80 24.17
C LEU A 324 13.29 7.38 23.62
N PHE A 325 13.98 7.20 22.49
CA PHE A 325 14.15 5.89 21.88
C PHE A 325 14.91 4.92 22.79
N LEU A 326 16.03 5.35 23.38
CA LEU A 326 16.84 4.49 24.26
C LEU A 326 16.18 4.21 25.60
N SER A 327 15.36 5.15 26.08
CA SER A 327 14.57 4.97 27.30
C SER A 327 13.32 4.10 27.09
N GLY A 328 12.99 3.71 25.85
CA GLY A 328 11.81 2.90 25.56
C GLY A 328 10.49 3.66 25.66
N GLU A 329 10.53 5.00 25.60
CA GLU A 329 9.36 5.84 25.78
C GLU A 329 8.41 5.78 24.58
N ILE A 330 7.10 5.63 24.85
CA ILE A 330 6.04 5.57 23.83
C ILE A 330 6.07 6.82 22.94
N LEU A 331 6.37 7.99 23.51
CA LEU A 331 6.48 9.24 22.79
C LEU A 331 7.53 9.18 21.67
N GLY A 332 8.66 8.47 21.88
CA GLY A 332 9.67 8.29 20.85
C GLY A 332 9.11 7.56 19.63
N SER A 333 8.32 6.50 19.87
CA SER A 333 7.61 5.78 18.80
C SER A 333 6.61 6.65 18.05
N ARG A 334 5.89 7.54 18.75
CA ARG A 334 4.94 8.49 18.16
C ARG A 334 5.64 9.51 17.27
N LEU A 335 6.59 10.28 17.82
CA LEU A 335 7.32 11.33 17.11
C LEU A 335 8.07 10.79 15.87
N ASN A 336 8.68 9.61 16.00
CA ASN A 336 9.35 8.95 14.89
C ASN A 336 8.35 8.54 13.78
N SER A 337 7.16 8.08 14.16
CA SER A 337 6.12 7.65 13.20
C SER A 337 5.51 8.85 12.47
N ILE A 338 5.26 9.96 13.18
CA ILE A 338 4.82 11.22 12.59
C ILE A 338 5.81 11.67 11.52
N HIS A 339 7.10 11.70 11.86
CA HIS A 339 8.15 12.11 10.91
C HIS A 339 8.21 11.23 9.66
N ASN A 340 8.24 9.90 9.83
CA ASN A 340 8.34 9.01 8.67
C ASN A 340 7.10 9.05 7.79
N ILE A 341 5.89 9.11 8.36
CA ILE A 341 4.67 9.25 7.56
C ILE A 341 4.70 10.57 6.78
N TYR A 342 5.04 11.67 7.45
CA TYR A 342 5.18 12.98 6.82
C TYR A 342 6.17 12.96 5.65
N PHE A 343 7.35 12.37 5.85
CA PHE A 343 8.36 12.23 4.80
C PHE A 343 7.81 11.50 3.57
N TYR A 344 7.08 10.38 3.76
CA TYR A 344 6.49 9.63 2.66
C TYR A 344 5.41 10.43 1.92
N MET A 345 4.56 11.17 2.64
CA MET A 345 3.55 12.02 2.00
C MET A 345 4.20 13.15 1.19
N LYS A 346 5.27 13.77 1.73
CA LYS A 346 6.05 14.79 1.01
C LYS A 346 6.84 14.23 -0.17
N LEU A 347 7.33 12.99 -0.09
CA LEU A 347 7.93 12.32 -1.25
C LEU A 347 6.93 12.21 -2.39
N MET A 348 5.71 11.73 -2.10
CA MET A 348 4.66 11.65 -3.11
C MET A 348 4.24 13.03 -3.64
N GLU A 349 4.15 14.04 -2.77
CA GLU A 349 3.86 15.43 -3.15
C GLU A 349 4.90 16.01 -4.10
N ARG A 350 6.19 15.89 -3.76
CA ARG A 350 7.29 16.38 -4.60
C ARG A 350 7.38 15.59 -5.91
N SER A 351 7.13 14.28 -5.90
CA SER A 351 7.01 13.47 -7.13
C SER A 351 5.92 13.99 -8.05
N ARG A 352 4.73 14.26 -7.50
CA ARG A 352 3.61 14.83 -8.28
C ARG A 352 3.97 16.19 -8.89
N ALA A 353 4.60 17.06 -8.12
CA ALA A 353 5.03 18.38 -8.60
C ALA A 353 6.10 18.28 -9.70
N ALA A 354 7.07 17.37 -9.55
CA ALA A 354 8.12 17.17 -10.54
C ALA A 354 7.57 16.62 -11.87
N ILE A 355 6.61 15.68 -11.83
CA ILE A 355 5.92 15.19 -13.04
C ILE A 355 5.11 16.31 -13.70
N GLU A 356 4.36 17.09 -12.90
CA GLU A 356 3.54 18.20 -13.40
C GLU A 356 4.40 19.25 -14.14
N ASN A 357 5.53 19.62 -13.54
CA ASN A 357 6.43 20.67 -14.02
C ASN A 357 7.44 20.19 -15.07
N GLY A 358 7.46 18.90 -15.41
CA GLY A 358 8.42 18.32 -16.37
C GLY A 358 9.86 18.23 -15.85
N THR A 359 10.06 18.24 -14.53
CA THR A 359 11.38 18.14 -13.86
C THR A 359 11.58 16.80 -13.17
N TRP A 360 10.81 15.77 -13.57
CA TRP A 360 10.84 14.44 -12.96
C TRP A 360 12.23 13.79 -13.01
N ASP A 361 12.93 13.83 -14.14
CA ASP A 361 14.22 13.15 -14.30
C ASP A 361 15.28 13.71 -13.34
N GLU A 362 15.35 15.04 -13.19
CA GLU A 362 16.24 15.71 -12.24
C GLU A 362 15.90 15.35 -10.79
N PHE A 363 14.61 15.39 -10.44
CA PHE A 363 14.12 15.02 -9.12
C PHE A 363 14.43 13.56 -8.78
N PHE A 364 14.15 12.64 -9.71
CA PHE A 364 14.40 11.22 -9.59
C PHE A 364 15.89 10.96 -9.37
N LEU A 365 16.76 11.45 -10.25
CA LEU A 365 18.21 11.25 -10.14
C LEU A 365 18.77 11.81 -8.83
N SER A 366 18.35 13.01 -8.43
CA SER A 366 18.76 13.63 -7.16
C SER A 366 18.37 12.75 -5.96
N CYS A 367 17.13 12.27 -5.92
CA CYS A 367 16.64 11.45 -4.83
C CYS A 367 17.31 10.07 -4.78
N ILE A 368 17.46 9.40 -5.92
CA ILE A 368 18.16 8.11 -5.99
C ILE A 368 19.59 8.26 -5.49
N GLN A 369 20.32 9.30 -5.89
CA GLN A 369 21.67 9.54 -5.40
C GLN A 369 21.72 9.76 -3.88
N LYS A 370 20.74 10.44 -3.30
CA LYS A 370 20.65 10.72 -1.86
C LYS A 370 20.23 9.51 -1.04
N PHE A 371 19.28 8.72 -1.54
CA PHE A 371 18.69 7.60 -0.79
C PHE A 371 19.45 6.29 -0.96
N SER A 372 20.12 6.07 -2.09
CA SER A 372 20.96 4.88 -2.31
C SER A 372 22.34 4.99 -1.66
N LYS A 373 22.76 6.18 -1.22
CA LYS A 373 23.96 6.32 -0.38
C LYS A 373 23.65 5.79 1.03
N LYS A 374 24.16 4.59 1.34
CA LYS A 374 24.12 3.88 2.65
C LYS A 374 23.04 2.79 2.79
N ASP A 375 22.92 1.93 1.80
CA ASP A 375 22.53 0.53 2.07
C ASP A 375 23.76 -0.34 2.30
#